data_AF-A0A7V1CXZ3-F1
#
_entry.id   AF-A0A7V1CXZ3-F1
#
_cell.length_a   1.000
_cell.length_b   1.000
_cell.length_c   1.000
_cell.angle_alpha   90.00
_cell.angle_beta   90.00
_cell.angle_gamma   90.00
#
_symmetry.space_group_name_H-M   'P 1'
#
loop_
_entity.id
_entity.type
_entity.pdbx_description
1 polymer ?
#
loop_
_entity_poly.entity_id
_entity_poly.type
_entity_poly.pdbx_seq_one_letter_code
_entity_poly.pdbx_strand_id
1 'polypeptide(L)'
;MDSEFFAKQFESVWLLIQSMLSQQATYLQLLVIITSYAAAYWIYSKTVKKRVDKHTKVASDHPINIMLFRLSNIVYPLVAIILLQIFTAIGITADLQVWLMNTALNIAILLFAYSIIKEFVSSPFMSALFKLVGLPVLLLHLLGFLPAFIKTLEAVSINLGNIQVSLYGLTRVLFFGAILFWLGRASSNVGKVIIRNQQTLDISTREVFTKLFEVGLFCVIALLLLNIMGVNLTALAVFGGALGVGLGLGLQSIASNFISGIIILLDKSLTIGDFVELENGKSGFVREFKMRHAILETYDGKDILVPNETFISSLLTNWTHKDPKQRYRVDFSVAYATDVRAMVAIIKEAVAQHPQVISGPEIPFEERPDCEIDSFGDNGINMFVEFWMQGIDDGKNRVGGDLLLIILETLKAHDIAIPFPQREVRVLNEGFVSKI
;
A
#
# COMPACT_ATOMS: atom_id res chain seq x y z
N MET A 1 -28.89 -45.56 45.56
CA MET A 1 -28.07 -44.33 45.57
C MET A 1 -28.56 -43.52 46.75
N ASP A 2 -27.80 -43.55 47.84
CA ASP A 2 -28.29 -43.41 49.21
C ASP A 2 -28.75 -42.00 49.57
N SER A 3 -30.05 -41.84 49.85
CA SER A 3 -30.63 -40.61 50.41
C SER A 3 -30.01 -40.25 51.76
N GLU A 4 -29.57 -41.23 52.54
CA GLU A 4 -28.86 -41.03 53.81
C GLU A 4 -27.45 -40.44 53.62
N PHE A 5 -26.76 -40.75 52.53
CA PHE A 5 -25.43 -40.18 52.22
C PHE A 5 -25.53 -38.69 51.94
N PHE A 6 -26.50 -38.29 51.12
CA PHE A 6 -26.76 -36.88 50.83
C PHE A 6 -27.26 -36.11 52.05
N ALA A 7 -28.11 -36.71 52.89
CA ALA A 7 -28.59 -36.09 54.12
C ALA A 7 -27.43 -35.84 55.12
N LYS A 8 -26.54 -36.82 55.32
CA LYS A 8 -25.36 -36.65 56.18
C LYS A 8 -24.34 -35.67 55.63
N GLN A 9 -24.09 -35.68 54.30
CA GLN A 9 -23.26 -34.65 53.68
C GLN A 9 -23.87 -33.26 53.85
N PHE A 10 -25.17 -33.12 53.63
CA PHE A 10 -25.87 -31.86 53.80
C PHE A 10 -25.78 -31.35 55.25
N GLU A 11 -26.01 -32.21 56.23
CA GLU A 11 -25.93 -31.86 57.65
C GLU A 11 -24.50 -31.47 58.06
N SER A 12 -23.49 -32.19 57.56
CA SER A 12 -22.08 -31.85 57.80
C SER A 12 -21.66 -30.52 57.17
N VAL A 13 -22.13 -30.24 55.94
CA VAL A 13 -21.90 -28.96 55.26
C VAL A 13 -22.66 -27.84 55.96
N TRP A 14 -23.88 -28.10 56.42
CA TRP A 14 -24.70 -27.14 57.16
C TRP A 14 -24.07 -26.73 58.49
N LEU A 15 -23.57 -27.70 59.27
CA LEU A 15 -22.83 -27.44 60.50
C LEU A 15 -21.52 -26.67 60.23
N LEU A 16 -20.83 -26.99 59.14
CA LEU A 16 -19.63 -26.27 58.72
C LEU A 16 -19.93 -24.81 58.33
N ILE A 17 -21.03 -24.58 57.61
CA ILE A 17 -21.53 -23.23 57.29
C ILE A 17 -21.92 -22.46 58.56
N GLN A 18 -22.65 -23.09 59.50
CA GLN A 18 -23.00 -22.46 60.78
C GLN A 18 -21.75 -22.08 61.59
N SER A 19 -20.76 -22.97 61.64
CA SER A 19 -19.49 -22.68 62.31
C SER A 19 -18.74 -21.50 61.67
N MET A 20 -18.72 -21.41 60.34
CA MET A 20 -18.09 -20.31 59.60
C MET A 20 -18.84 -18.98 59.77
N LEU A 21 -20.17 -19.00 59.80
CA LEU A 21 -20.99 -17.79 60.00
C LEU A 21 -20.88 -17.23 61.43
N SER A 22 -20.54 -18.09 62.41
CA SER A 22 -20.35 -17.67 63.81
C SER A 22 -19.00 -17.02 64.09
N GLN A 23 -18.04 -17.13 63.17
CA GLN A 23 -16.68 -16.57 63.34
C GLN A 23 -16.64 -15.06 63.11
N GLN A 24 -15.98 -14.33 64.02
CA GLN A 24 -15.77 -12.88 63.93
C GLN A 24 -15.08 -12.46 62.62
N ALA A 25 -14.19 -13.31 62.09
CA ALA A 25 -13.50 -13.09 60.82
C ALA A 25 -14.45 -12.99 59.61
N THR A 26 -15.59 -13.68 59.64
CA THR A 26 -16.57 -13.69 58.53
C THR A 26 -17.32 -12.36 58.43
N TYR A 27 -17.62 -11.72 59.57
CA TYR A 27 -18.23 -10.39 59.61
C TYR A 27 -17.28 -9.30 59.10
N LEU A 28 -15.98 -9.41 59.42
CA LEU A 28 -14.96 -8.51 58.86
C LEU A 28 -14.85 -8.66 57.34
N GLN A 29 -14.88 -9.88 56.82
CA GLN A 29 -14.89 -10.13 55.36
C GLN A 29 -16.14 -9.54 54.69
N LEU A 30 -17.33 -9.70 55.28
CA LEU A 30 -18.57 -9.08 54.79
C LEU A 30 -18.47 -7.54 54.76
N LEU A 31 -17.94 -6.94 55.82
CA LEU A 31 -17.74 -5.49 55.88
C LEU A 31 -16.79 -5.03 54.77
N VAL A 32 -15.68 -5.73 54.54
CA VAL A 32 -14.73 -5.42 53.47
C VAL A 32 -15.35 -5.55 52.08
N ILE A 33 -16.21 -6.54 51.86
CA ILE A 33 -16.94 -6.69 50.59
C ILE A 33 -17.89 -5.51 50.38
N ILE A 34 -18.68 -5.15 51.40
CA ILE A 34 -19.63 -4.04 51.33
C ILE A 34 -18.89 -2.72 51.08
N THR A 35 -17.80 -2.45 51.81
CA THR A 35 -17.01 -1.24 51.63
C THR A 35 -16.35 -1.19 50.26
N SER A 36 -15.88 -2.32 49.72
CA SER A 36 -15.32 -2.41 48.36
C SER A 36 -16.34 -2.02 47.29
N TYR A 37 -17.56 -2.58 47.36
CA TYR A 37 -18.63 -2.26 46.42
C TYR A 37 -19.15 -0.81 46.58
N ALA A 38 -19.23 -0.31 47.82
CA ALA A 38 -19.61 1.08 48.10
C ALA A 38 -18.56 2.07 47.57
N ALA A 39 -17.28 1.79 47.78
CA ALA A 39 -16.17 2.57 47.26
C ALA A 39 -16.13 2.54 45.73
N ALA A 40 -16.33 1.37 45.12
CA ALA A 40 -16.43 1.24 43.66
C ALA A 40 -17.59 2.08 43.08
N TYR A 41 -18.75 2.06 43.72
CA TYR A 41 -19.91 2.86 43.31
C TYR A 41 -19.66 4.37 43.49
N TRP A 42 -18.98 4.76 44.57
CA TRP A 42 -18.61 6.15 44.82
C TRP A 42 -17.63 6.67 43.75
N ILE A 43 -16.60 5.88 43.41
CA ILE A 43 -15.65 6.21 42.33
C ILE A 43 -16.38 6.33 40.99
N TYR A 44 -17.20 5.33 40.64
CA TYR A 44 -17.99 5.32 39.42
C TYR A 44 -18.92 6.54 39.31
N SER A 45 -19.66 6.86 40.36
CA SER A 45 -20.61 7.97 40.36
C SER A 45 -19.92 9.34 40.26
N LYS A 46 -18.72 9.49 40.82
CA LYS A 46 -17.95 10.73 40.79
C LYS A 46 -17.22 10.98 39.47
N THR A 47 -16.67 9.94 38.83
CA THR A 47 -15.87 10.07 37.60
C THR A 47 -16.64 9.82 36.32
N VAL A 48 -17.37 8.71 36.24
CA VAL A 48 -17.95 8.20 34.99
C VAL A 48 -19.39 8.67 34.81
N LYS A 49 -20.25 8.43 35.80
CA LYS A 49 -21.69 8.75 35.71
C LYS A 49 -21.93 10.23 35.37
N LYS A 50 -21.24 11.15 36.05
CA LYS A 50 -21.33 12.60 35.79
C LYS A 50 -20.86 13.02 34.40
N ARG A 51 -19.89 12.33 33.80
CA ARG A 51 -19.35 12.66 32.47
C ARG A 51 -20.21 12.10 31.35
N VAL A 52 -20.74 10.89 31.53
CA VAL A 52 -21.61 10.20 30.57
C VAL A 52 -22.98 10.86 30.51
N ASP A 53 -23.64 11.13 31.65
CA ASP A 53 -24.95 11.79 31.70
C ASP A 53 -24.94 13.22 31.11
N LYS A 54 -23.77 13.89 31.12
CA LYS A 54 -23.59 15.22 30.53
C LYS A 54 -23.41 15.17 29.01
N HIS A 55 -22.85 14.08 28.46
CA HIS A 55 -22.64 13.90 27.02
C HIS A 55 -23.83 13.23 26.32
N THR A 56 -24.57 12.34 26.99
CA THR A 56 -25.76 11.68 26.42
C THR A 56 -26.93 12.63 26.21
N LYS A 57 -26.99 13.77 26.91
CA LYS A 57 -28.00 14.81 26.69
C LYS A 57 -27.74 15.70 25.45
N VAL A 58 -26.55 15.65 24.84
CA VAL A 58 -26.13 16.68 23.86
C VAL A 58 -25.70 16.12 22.49
N ALA A 59 -25.44 14.82 22.29
CA ALA A 59 -24.93 14.37 20.99
C ALA A 59 -25.46 12.99 20.54
N SER A 60 -26.38 13.07 19.57
CA SER A 60 -26.47 12.35 18.28
C SER A 60 -26.02 10.88 18.17
N ASP A 61 -26.67 10.16 17.24
CA ASP A 61 -26.47 8.75 16.81
C ASP A 61 -25.04 8.36 16.34
N HIS A 62 -24.01 9.11 16.72
CA HIS A 62 -22.64 8.87 16.33
C HIS A 62 -22.07 7.60 16.99
N PRO A 63 -21.42 6.69 16.24
CA PRO A 63 -20.96 5.38 16.74
C PRO A 63 -19.98 5.47 17.93
N ILE A 64 -19.22 6.56 18.04
CA ILE A 64 -18.27 6.81 19.13
C ILE A 64 -19.00 7.01 20.47
N ASN A 65 -20.13 7.72 20.48
CA ASN A 65 -20.89 8.00 21.70
C ASN A 65 -21.54 6.73 22.25
N ILE A 66 -22.04 5.87 21.36
CA ILE A 66 -22.58 4.54 21.71
C ILE A 66 -21.49 3.67 22.34
N MET A 67 -20.27 3.69 21.77
CA MET A 67 -19.14 2.93 22.30
C MET A 67 -18.70 3.44 23.69
N LEU A 68 -18.63 4.76 23.88
CA LEU A 68 -18.32 5.36 25.18
C LEU A 68 -19.36 5.01 26.25
N PHE A 69 -20.64 4.97 25.89
CA PHE A 69 -21.70 4.55 26.79
C PHE A 69 -21.53 3.07 27.22
N ARG A 70 -21.30 2.16 26.27
CA ARG A 70 -21.05 0.73 26.59
C ARG A 70 -19.85 0.52 27.49
N LEU A 71 -18.76 1.26 27.26
CA LEU A 71 -17.57 1.23 28.11
C LEU A 71 -17.86 1.72 29.53
N SER A 72 -18.72 2.71 29.69
CA SER A 72 -19.06 3.26 31.01
C SER A 72 -19.72 2.23 31.94
N ASN A 73 -20.55 1.33 31.39
CA ASN A 73 -21.23 0.28 32.16
C ASN A 73 -20.27 -0.78 32.72
N ILE A 74 -19.06 -0.89 32.16
CA ILE A 74 -18.04 -1.86 32.59
C ILE A 74 -17.16 -1.31 33.72
N VAL A 75 -17.07 0.01 33.88
CA VAL A 75 -16.13 0.62 34.85
C VAL A 75 -16.47 0.25 36.29
N TYR A 76 -17.75 0.26 36.67
CA TYR A 76 -18.16 -0.10 38.04
C TYR A 76 -17.73 -1.53 38.45
N PRO A 77 -18.10 -2.60 37.73
CA PRO A 77 -17.70 -3.95 38.10
C PRO A 77 -16.18 -4.15 38.02
N LEU A 78 -15.47 -3.47 37.10
CA LEU A 78 -14.01 -3.51 37.03
C LEU A 78 -13.36 -2.96 38.30
N VAL A 79 -13.79 -1.78 38.75
CA VAL A 79 -13.26 -1.15 39.97
C VAL A 79 -13.58 -2.00 41.20
N ALA A 80 -14.77 -2.60 41.26
CA ALA A 80 -15.13 -3.51 42.34
C ALA A 80 -14.22 -4.75 42.39
N ILE A 81 -13.89 -5.35 41.24
CA ILE A 81 -12.93 -6.47 41.15
C ILE A 81 -11.55 -6.05 41.63
N ILE A 82 -11.03 -4.90 41.17
CA ILE A 82 -9.70 -4.41 41.56
C ILE A 82 -9.63 -4.20 43.08
N LEU A 83 -10.64 -3.56 43.67
CA LEU A 83 -10.68 -3.34 45.12
C LEU A 83 -10.76 -4.66 45.89
N LEU A 84 -11.65 -5.57 45.49
CA LEU A 84 -11.76 -6.90 46.12
C LEU A 84 -10.46 -7.68 46.01
N GLN A 85 -9.76 -7.61 44.87
CA GLN A 85 -8.48 -8.26 44.66
C GLN A 85 -7.39 -7.70 45.60
N ILE A 86 -7.32 -6.37 45.73
CA ILE A 86 -6.38 -5.71 46.65
C ILE A 86 -6.66 -6.13 48.09
N PHE A 87 -7.91 -6.05 48.54
CA PHE A 87 -8.25 -6.42 49.91
C PHE A 87 -8.04 -7.91 50.19
N THR A 88 -8.32 -8.78 49.21
CA THR A 88 -8.06 -10.23 49.34
C THR A 88 -6.55 -10.49 49.45
N ALA A 89 -5.72 -9.81 48.65
CA ALA A 89 -4.27 -9.92 48.74
C ALA A 89 -3.74 -9.43 50.10
N ILE A 90 -4.22 -8.30 50.60
CA ILE A 90 -3.87 -7.79 51.94
C ILE A 90 -4.25 -8.80 53.03
N GLY A 91 -5.46 -9.36 52.95
CA GLY A 91 -5.93 -10.38 53.89
C GLY A 91 -5.02 -11.62 53.92
N ILE A 92 -4.58 -12.09 52.75
CA ILE A 92 -3.63 -13.21 52.64
C ILE A 92 -2.28 -12.85 53.28
N THR A 93 -1.73 -11.67 53.01
CA THR A 93 -0.45 -11.24 53.60
C THR A 93 -0.52 -11.02 55.10
N ALA A 94 -1.70 -10.72 55.63
CA ALA A 94 -1.96 -10.54 57.06
C ALA A 94 -2.34 -11.86 57.77
N ASP A 95 -2.23 -13.01 57.09
CA ASP A 95 -2.61 -14.34 57.60
C ASP A 95 -4.07 -14.43 58.08
N LEU A 96 -4.96 -13.67 57.44
CA LEU A 96 -6.39 -13.69 57.70
C LEU A 96 -7.09 -14.74 56.82
N GLN A 97 -8.19 -15.31 57.31
CA GLN A 97 -9.08 -16.12 56.49
C GLN A 97 -9.79 -15.23 55.45
N VAL A 98 -9.70 -15.61 54.17
CA VAL A 98 -10.23 -14.80 53.04
C VAL A 98 -11.22 -15.57 52.15
N TRP A 99 -11.76 -16.69 52.61
CA TRP A 99 -12.59 -17.57 51.78
C TRP A 99 -13.82 -16.87 51.18
N LEU A 100 -14.47 -15.98 51.95
CA LEU A 100 -15.67 -15.27 51.53
C LEU A 100 -15.32 -14.17 50.53
N MET A 101 -14.20 -13.49 50.75
CA MET A 101 -13.68 -12.47 49.84
C MET A 101 -13.27 -13.07 48.49
N ASN A 102 -12.59 -14.22 48.50
CA ASN A 102 -12.22 -14.95 47.29
C ASN A 102 -13.46 -15.43 46.51
N THR A 103 -14.49 -15.89 47.22
CA THR A 103 -15.78 -16.27 46.61
C THR A 103 -16.48 -15.05 45.99
N ALA A 104 -16.52 -13.92 46.71
CA ALA A 104 -17.08 -12.67 46.21
C ALA A 104 -16.32 -12.14 44.99
N LEU A 105 -14.99 -12.26 44.96
CA LEU A 105 -14.14 -11.91 43.83
C LEU A 105 -14.47 -12.78 42.60
N ASN A 106 -14.57 -14.10 42.77
CA ASN A 106 -14.94 -15.02 41.69
C ASN A 106 -16.32 -14.69 41.10
N ILE A 107 -17.32 -14.41 41.96
CA ILE A 107 -18.65 -13.97 41.52
C ILE A 107 -18.58 -12.63 40.77
N ALA A 108 -17.79 -11.67 41.28
CA ALA A 108 -17.60 -10.37 40.64
C ALA A 108 -17.03 -10.52 39.23
N ILE A 109 -16.01 -11.39 39.06
CA ILE A 109 -15.41 -11.69 37.75
C ILE A 109 -16.42 -12.33 36.79
N LEU A 110 -17.29 -13.23 37.25
CA LEU A 110 -18.35 -13.83 36.42
C LEU A 110 -19.39 -12.80 35.98
N LEU A 111 -19.86 -11.96 36.89
CA LEU A 111 -20.80 -10.89 36.58
C LEU A 111 -20.20 -9.86 35.62
N PHE A 112 -18.91 -9.57 35.77
CA PHE A 112 -18.16 -8.73 34.85
C PHE A 112 -18.08 -9.34 33.45
N ALA A 113 -17.72 -10.61 33.34
CA ALA A 113 -17.70 -11.33 32.06
C ALA A 113 -19.11 -11.35 31.42
N TYR A 114 -20.16 -11.60 32.20
CA TYR A 114 -21.55 -11.54 31.72
C TYR A 114 -21.92 -10.13 31.21
N SER A 115 -21.50 -9.08 31.91
CA SER A 115 -21.71 -7.68 31.49
C SER A 115 -21.03 -7.38 30.16
N ILE A 116 -19.78 -7.83 29.97
CA ILE A 116 -19.06 -7.71 28.70
C ILE A 116 -19.82 -8.42 27.58
N ILE A 117 -20.23 -9.67 27.80
CA ILE A 117 -20.97 -10.45 26.79
C ILE A 117 -22.27 -9.73 26.42
N LYS A 118 -22.99 -9.17 27.40
CA LYS A 118 -24.24 -8.45 27.17
C LYS A 118 -24.05 -7.15 26.38
N GLU A 119 -23.01 -6.37 26.67
CA GLU A 119 -22.81 -5.04 26.09
C GLU A 119 -22.08 -5.07 24.73
N PHE A 120 -21.14 -6.01 24.53
CA PHE A 120 -20.25 -6.02 23.38
C PHE A 120 -20.60 -7.07 22.32
N VAL A 121 -21.30 -8.15 22.69
CA VAL A 121 -21.62 -9.22 21.76
C VAL A 121 -23.02 -9.01 21.18
N SER A 122 -23.08 -8.37 20.01
CA SER A 122 -24.35 -8.07 19.34
C SER A 122 -25.00 -9.28 18.64
N SER A 123 -24.23 -10.34 18.34
CA SER A 123 -24.77 -11.55 17.71
C SER A 123 -25.48 -12.43 18.75
N PRO A 124 -26.77 -12.77 18.57
CA PRO A 124 -27.52 -13.62 19.51
C PRO A 124 -26.86 -14.98 19.71
N PHE A 125 -26.39 -15.59 18.62
CA PHE A 125 -25.68 -16.87 18.64
C PHE A 125 -24.41 -16.79 19.50
N MET A 126 -23.61 -15.74 19.32
CA MET A 126 -22.37 -15.58 20.11
C MET A 126 -22.63 -15.26 21.56
N SER A 127 -23.65 -14.46 21.85
CA SER A 127 -24.06 -14.18 23.24
C SER A 127 -24.46 -15.48 23.94
N ALA A 128 -25.21 -16.35 23.26
CA ALA A 128 -25.56 -17.68 23.77
C ALA A 128 -24.33 -18.56 23.95
N LEU A 129 -23.43 -18.62 22.96
CA LEU A 129 -22.19 -19.42 23.04
C LEU A 129 -21.31 -19.02 24.23
N PHE A 130 -21.04 -17.72 24.42
CA PHE A 130 -20.24 -17.26 25.54
C PHE A 130 -20.92 -17.49 26.90
N LYS A 131 -22.25 -17.41 26.97
CA LYS A 131 -22.99 -17.69 28.21
C LYS A 131 -23.04 -19.19 28.53
N LEU A 132 -23.23 -20.04 27.53
CA LEU A 132 -23.39 -21.49 27.70
C LEU A 132 -22.07 -22.23 27.82
N VAL A 133 -21.01 -21.73 27.18
CA VAL A 133 -19.68 -22.37 27.18
C VAL A 133 -18.65 -21.52 27.92
N GLY A 134 -18.57 -20.23 27.59
CA GLY A 134 -17.55 -19.34 28.16
C GLY A 134 -17.66 -19.12 29.67
N LEU A 135 -18.86 -18.81 30.18
CA LEU A 135 -19.08 -18.57 31.62
C LEU A 135 -18.85 -19.83 32.48
N PRO A 136 -19.36 -21.03 32.11
CA PRO A 136 -19.02 -22.26 32.83
C PRO A 136 -17.54 -22.59 32.82
N VAL A 137 -16.84 -22.41 31.69
CA VAL A 137 -15.39 -22.61 31.62
C VAL A 137 -14.64 -21.62 32.52
N LEU A 138 -15.05 -20.35 32.53
CA LEU A 138 -14.50 -19.33 33.42
C LEU A 138 -14.74 -19.69 34.88
N LEU A 139 -15.94 -20.15 35.24
CA LEU A 139 -16.25 -20.62 36.60
C LEU A 139 -15.34 -21.79 37.00
N LEU A 140 -15.16 -22.79 36.14
CA LEU A 140 -14.26 -23.92 36.39
C LEU A 140 -12.80 -23.46 36.56
N HIS A 141 -12.37 -22.45 35.81
CA HIS A 141 -11.05 -21.85 35.95
C HIS A 141 -10.88 -21.18 37.32
N LEU A 142 -11.84 -20.33 37.69
CA LEU A 142 -11.84 -19.59 38.97
C LEU A 142 -11.89 -20.51 40.19
N LEU A 143 -12.54 -21.66 40.07
CA LEU A 143 -12.58 -22.68 41.13
C LEU A 143 -11.38 -23.65 41.12
N GLY A 144 -10.48 -23.55 40.13
CA GLY A 144 -9.31 -24.43 40.00
C GLY A 144 -9.62 -25.85 39.50
N PHE A 145 -10.86 -26.14 39.11
CA PHE A 145 -11.27 -27.46 38.59
C PHE A 145 -11.01 -27.63 37.09
N LEU A 146 -10.70 -26.54 36.38
CA LEU A 146 -10.49 -26.58 34.93
C LEU A 146 -9.42 -27.60 34.48
N PRO A 147 -8.23 -27.72 35.11
CA PRO A 147 -7.23 -28.70 34.69
C PRO A 147 -7.73 -30.15 34.81
N ALA A 148 -8.46 -30.46 35.89
CA ALA A 148 -9.06 -31.78 36.08
C ALA A 148 -10.13 -32.07 35.01
N PHE A 149 -10.95 -31.08 34.69
CA PHE A 149 -11.97 -31.18 33.63
C PHE A 149 -11.36 -31.32 32.23
N ILE A 150 -10.27 -30.60 31.93
CA ILE A 150 -9.55 -30.77 30.66
C ILE A 150 -9.01 -32.20 30.57
N LYS A 151 -8.40 -32.73 31.64
CA LYS A 151 -7.87 -34.09 31.67
C LYS A 151 -8.95 -35.16 31.44
N THR A 152 -10.17 -34.97 31.96
CA THR A 152 -11.28 -35.89 31.69
C THR A 152 -11.76 -35.82 30.23
N LEU A 153 -11.79 -34.63 29.64
CA LEU A 153 -12.10 -34.45 28.22
C LEU A 153 -11.00 -34.99 27.30
N GLU A 154 -9.73 -34.91 27.70
CA GLU A 154 -8.61 -35.48 26.95
C GLU A 154 -8.60 -37.01 27.00
N ALA A 155 -9.03 -37.61 28.10
CA ALA A 155 -9.14 -39.06 28.24
C ALA A 155 -10.14 -39.67 27.26
N VAL A 156 -11.19 -38.93 26.88
CA VAL A 156 -12.11 -39.32 25.82
C VAL A 156 -11.47 -38.96 24.47
N SER A 157 -10.65 -39.86 23.94
CA SER A 157 -10.01 -39.69 22.64
C SER A 157 -10.20 -40.89 21.71
N ILE A 158 -10.24 -40.59 20.42
CA ILE A 158 -10.33 -41.56 19.33
C ILE A 158 -9.09 -41.38 18.46
N ASN A 159 -8.40 -42.48 18.18
CA ASN A 159 -7.26 -42.48 17.27
C ASN A 159 -7.76 -42.74 15.85
N LEU A 160 -7.50 -41.81 14.93
CA LEU A 160 -7.80 -41.90 13.50
C LEU A 160 -6.48 -41.89 12.73
N GLY A 161 -5.92 -43.08 12.49
CA GLY A 161 -4.60 -43.22 11.87
C GLY A 161 -3.51 -42.58 12.72
N ASN A 162 -2.84 -41.55 12.19
CA ASN A 162 -1.79 -40.79 12.90
C ASN A 162 -2.32 -39.58 13.68
N ILE A 163 -3.64 -39.35 13.70
CA ILE A 163 -4.26 -38.21 14.38
C ILE A 163 -5.04 -38.69 15.60
N GLN A 164 -4.64 -38.24 16.79
CA GLN A 164 -5.42 -38.43 18.01
C GLN A 164 -6.42 -37.27 18.15
N VAL A 165 -7.71 -37.58 18.07
CA VAL A 165 -8.79 -36.60 18.25
C VAL A 165 -9.38 -36.78 19.64
N SER A 166 -9.08 -35.87 20.55
CA SER A 166 -9.70 -35.82 21.88
C SER A 166 -10.98 -34.98 21.87
N LEU A 167 -11.91 -35.27 22.81
CA LEU A 167 -13.11 -34.47 23.01
C LEU A 167 -12.75 -33.02 23.40
N TYR A 168 -11.66 -32.83 24.16
CA TYR A 168 -11.09 -31.52 24.41
C TYR A 168 -10.66 -30.81 23.11
N GLY A 169 -9.95 -31.51 22.21
CA GLY A 169 -9.55 -30.98 20.91
C GLY A 169 -10.75 -30.56 20.07
N LEU A 170 -11.78 -31.40 19.99
CA LEU A 170 -13.02 -31.10 19.25
C LEU A 170 -13.75 -29.87 19.83
N THR A 171 -13.94 -29.82 21.15
CA THR A 171 -14.60 -28.69 21.82
C THR A 171 -13.81 -27.39 21.68
N ARG A 172 -12.47 -27.46 21.76
CA ARG A 172 -11.57 -26.33 21.51
C ARG A 172 -11.74 -25.79 20.09
N VAL A 173 -11.69 -26.66 19.08
CA VAL A 173 -11.84 -26.28 17.67
C VAL A 173 -13.21 -25.68 17.38
N LEU A 174 -14.29 -26.26 17.92
CA LEU A 174 -15.64 -25.72 17.75
C LEU A 174 -15.79 -24.35 18.41
N PHE A 175 -15.33 -24.19 19.65
CA PHE A 175 -15.46 -22.94 20.39
C PHE A 175 -14.64 -21.81 19.75
N PHE A 176 -13.33 -22.03 19.57
CA PHE A 176 -12.48 -21.03 18.95
C PHE A 176 -12.82 -20.83 17.46
N GLY A 177 -13.29 -21.87 16.78
CA GLY A 177 -13.69 -21.77 15.39
C GLY A 177 -14.95 -20.96 15.18
N ALA A 178 -15.93 -21.10 16.06
CA ALA A 178 -17.08 -20.22 16.08
C ALA A 178 -16.62 -18.76 16.29
N ILE A 179 -15.77 -18.51 17.29
CA ILE A 179 -15.24 -17.17 17.60
C ILE A 179 -14.50 -16.56 16.40
N LEU A 180 -13.56 -17.29 15.79
CA LEU A 180 -12.79 -16.85 14.64
C LEU A 180 -13.68 -16.58 13.42
N PHE A 181 -14.69 -17.42 13.18
CA PHE A 181 -15.64 -17.20 12.08
C PHE A 181 -16.50 -15.94 12.31
N TRP A 182 -16.95 -15.70 13.53
CA TRP A 182 -17.70 -14.47 13.86
C TRP A 182 -16.84 -13.22 13.77
N LEU A 183 -15.63 -13.24 14.33
CA LEU A 183 -14.66 -12.15 14.17
C LEU A 183 -14.35 -11.94 12.69
N GLY A 184 -14.12 -13.00 11.93
CA GLY A 184 -13.91 -12.96 10.49
C GLY A 184 -15.05 -12.31 9.73
N ARG A 185 -16.30 -12.68 10.03
CA ARG A 185 -17.49 -12.05 9.42
C ARG A 185 -17.62 -10.58 9.82
N ALA A 186 -17.39 -10.25 11.09
CA ALA A 186 -17.43 -8.87 11.57
C ALA A 186 -16.35 -8.01 10.86
N SER A 187 -15.10 -8.49 10.83
CA SER A 187 -13.99 -7.85 10.13
C SER A 187 -14.21 -7.77 8.62
N SER A 188 -14.81 -8.79 8.00
CA SER A 188 -15.15 -8.78 6.57
C SER A 188 -16.16 -7.68 6.26
N ASN A 189 -17.22 -7.56 7.06
CA ASN A 189 -18.24 -6.54 6.85
C ASN A 189 -17.67 -5.13 7.02
N VAL A 190 -16.84 -4.89 8.05
CA VAL A 190 -16.18 -3.61 8.26
C VAL A 190 -15.20 -3.30 7.13
N GLY A 191 -14.35 -4.27 6.74
CA GLY A 191 -13.39 -4.10 5.65
C GLY A 191 -14.07 -3.82 4.31
N LYS A 192 -15.17 -4.52 4.00
CA LYS A 192 -16.00 -4.27 2.81
C LYS A 192 -16.54 -2.85 2.77
N VAL A 193 -17.05 -2.35 3.89
CA VAL A 193 -17.56 -0.97 3.97
C VAL A 193 -16.43 0.04 3.78
N ILE A 194 -15.26 -0.17 4.40
CA ILE A 194 -14.09 0.70 4.25
C ILE A 194 -13.64 0.75 2.78
N ILE A 195 -13.49 -0.41 2.13
CA ILE A 195 -13.03 -0.49 0.73
C ILE A 195 -14.06 0.14 -0.21
N ARG A 196 -15.36 -0.15 -0.02
CA ARG A 196 -16.42 0.35 -0.90
C ARG A 196 -16.68 1.85 -0.76
N ASN A 197 -16.45 2.40 0.43
CA ASN A 197 -16.60 3.84 0.68
C ASN A 197 -15.46 4.68 0.09
N GLN A 198 -14.39 4.06 -0.42
CA GLN A 198 -13.28 4.81 -0.99
C GLN A 198 -13.64 5.36 -2.38
N GLN A 199 -14.10 6.62 -2.43
CA GLN A 199 -14.66 7.20 -3.65
C GLN A 199 -13.65 7.44 -4.78
N THR A 200 -12.35 7.44 -4.47
CA THR A 200 -11.26 7.67 -5.44
C THR A 200 -10.97 6.48 -6.34
N LEU A 201 -11.39 5.27 -5.96
CA LEU A 201 -11.20 4.05 -6.75
C LEU A 201 -12.39 3.82 -7.66
N ASP A 202 -12.18 3.30 -8.87
CA ASP A 202 -13.27 2.84 -9.73
C ASP A 202 -13.96 1.59 -9.15
N ILE A 203 -15.18 1.32 -9.61
CA ILE A 203 -16.03 0.25 -9.09
C ILE A 203 -15.34 -1.12 -9.23
N SER A 204 -14.70 -1.37 -10.38
CA SER A 204 -14.03 -2.65 -10.65
C SER A 204 -12.86 -2.87 -9.70
N THR A 205 -12.02 -1.86 -9.50
CA THR A 205 -10.91 -1.93 -8.54
C THR A 205 -11.40 -2.20 -7.11
N ARG A 206 -12.46 -1.51 -6.66
CA ARG A 206 -13.05 -1.75 -5.32
C ARG A 206 -13.51 -3.20 -5.13
N GLU A 207 -14.15 -3.79 -6.14
CA GLU A 207 -14.60 -5.18 -6.06
C GLU A 207 -13.44 -6.17 -6.05
N VAL A 208 -12.39 -5.94 -6.86
CA VAL A 208 -11.17 -6.77 -6.83
C VAL A 208 -10.52 -6.74 -5.44
N PHE A 209 -10.29 -5.55 -4.87
CA PHE A 209 -9.72 -5.43 -3.52
C PHE A 209 -10.61 -6.03 -2.44
N THR A 210 -11.93 -5.88 -2.56
CA THR A 210 -12.90 -6.49 -1.64
C THR A 210 -12.77 -8.01 -1.64
N LYS A 211 -12.67 -8.62 -2.83
CA LYS A 211 -12.52 -10.08 -2.97
C LYS A 211 -11.16 -10.56 -2.48
N LEU A 212 -10.08 -9.85 -2.79
CA LEU A 212 -8.74 -10.17 -2.29
C LEU A 212 -8.68 -10.11 -0.75
N PHE A 213 -9.27 -9.08 -0.15
CA PHE A 213 -9.36 -8.96 1.31
C PHE A 213 -10.17 -10.11 1.92
N GLU A 214 -11.32 -10.45 1.33
CA GLU A 214 -12.16 -11.55 1.81
C GLU A 214 -11.42 -12.90 1.73
N VAL A 215 -10.81 -13.21 0.59
CA VAL A 215 -10.01 -14.44 0.40
C VAL A 215 -8.84 -14.47 1.39
N GLY A 216 -8.08 -13.38 1.52
CA GLY A 216 -6.96 -13.29 2.46
C GLY A 216 -7.38 -13.50 3.91
N LEU A 217 -8.47 -12.86 4.33
CA LEU A 217 -9.02 -13.01 5.68
C LEU A 217 -9.46 -14.45 5.97
N PHE A 218 -10.19 -15.08 5.05
CA PHE A 218 -10.61 -16.48 5.21
C PHE A 218 -9.43 -17.46 5.18
N CYS A 219 -8.40 -17.19 4.38
CA CYS A 219 -7.15 -17.95 4.42
C CYS A 219 -6.47 -17.86 5.79
N VAL A 220 -6.34 -16.67 6.37
CA VAL A 220 -5.78 -16.49 7.71
C VAL A 220 -6.60 -17.22 8.77
N ILE A 221 -7.93 -17.12 8.71
CA ILE A 221 -8.82 -17.86 9.63
C ILE A 221 -8.62 -19.36 9.48
N ALA A 222 -8.56 -19.88 8.26
CA ALA A 222 -8.33 -21.32 8.03
C ALA A 222 -6.98 -21.78 8.62
N LEU A 223 -5.90 -21.01 8.44
CA LEU A 223 -4.60 -21.32 9.02
C LEU A 223 -4.62 -21.30 10.56
N LEU A 224 -5.30 -20.33 11.16
CA LEU A 224 -5.50 -20.27 12.62
C LEU A 224 -6.29 -21.48 13.13
N LEU A 225 -7.33 -21.91 12.41
CA LEU A 225 -8.11 -23.10 12.77
C LEU A 225 -7.26 -24.37 12.70
N LEU A 226 -6.47 -24.54 11.65
CA LEU A 226 -5.55 -25.66 11.52
C LEU A 226 -4.52 -25.68 12.67
N ASN A 227 -4.01 -24.51 13.05
CA ASN A 227 -3.12 -24.39 14.22
C ASN A 227 -3.82 -24.81 15.53
N ILE A 228 -5.07 -24.38 15.73
CA ILE A 228 -5.90 -24.76 16.88
C ILE A 228 -6.26 -26.25 16.86
N MET A 229 -6.31 -26.89 15.70
CA MET A 229 -6.43 -28.35 15.58
C MET A 229 -5.13 -29.09 15.92
N GLY A 230 -4.01 -28.38 16.11
CA GLY A 230 -2.70 -28.99 16.33
C GLY A 230 -2.03 -29.46 15.04
N VAL A 231 -2.52 -29.04 13.87
CA VAL A 231 -1.91 -29.35 12.58
C VAL A 231 -0.60 -28.58 12.44
N ASN A 232 0.46 -29.29 12.07
CA ASN A 232 1.75 -28.67 11.79
C ASN A 232 1.68 -27.84 10.50
N LEU A 233 1.77 -26.52 10.64
CA LEU A 233 1.73 -25.57 9.52
C LEU A 233 3.02 -25.50 8.72
N THR A 234 4.12 -26.15 9.14
CA THR A 234 5.41 -26.10 8.43
C THR A 234 5.28 -26.60 7.00
N ALA A 235 4.53 -27.67 6.75
CA ALA A 235 4.30 -28.16 5.38
C ALA A 235 3.57 -27.11 4.53
N LEU A 236 2.52 -26.48 5.08
CA LEU A 236 1.80 -25.40 4.40
C LEU A 236 2.68 -24.16 4.19
N ALA A 237 3.61 -23.87 5.11
CA ALA A 237 4.56 -22.78 4.96
C ALA A 237 5.56 -23.04 3.82
N VAL A 238 5.99 -24.29 3.60
CA VAL A 238 6.84 -24.66 2.46
C VAL A 238 6.08 -24.45 1.14
N PHE A 239 4.86 -24.99 1.03
CA PHE A 239 4.04 -24.79 -0.18
C PHE A 239 3.64 -23.32 -0.38
N GLY A 240 3.28 -22.62 0.70
CA GLY A 240 2.97 -21.20 0.69
C GLY A 240 4.17 -20.34 0.29
N GLY A 241 5.37 -20.73 0.70
CA GLY A 241 6.63 -20.12 0.26
C GLY A 241 6.86 -20.30 -1.24
N ALA A 242 6.70 -21.52 -1.76
CA ALA A 242 6.81 -21.78 -3.20
C ALA A 242 5.78 -21.00 -4.02
N LEU A 243 4.51 -20.97 -3.57
CA LEU A 243 3.46 -20.13 -4.17
C LEU A 243 3.81 -18.64 -4.09
N GLY A 244 4.35 -18.18 -2.96
CA GLY A 244 4.79 -16.80 -2.77
C GLY A 244 5.91 -16.39 -3.73
N VAL A 245 6.90 -17.26 -3.96
CA VAL A 245 7.94 -17.04 -4.97
C VAL A 245 7.34 -16.97 -6.37
N GLY A 246 6.44 -17.91 -6.73
CA GLY A 246 5.76 -17.89 -8.03
C GLY A 246 4.96 -16.61 -8.27
N LEU A 247 4.20 -16.16 -7.27
CA LEU A 247 3.47 -14.89 -7.31
C LEU A 247 4.42 -13.68 -7.39
N GLY A 248 5.53 -13.71 -6.64
CA GLY A 248 6.55 -12.67 -6.65
C GLY A 248 7.19 -12.51 -8.04
N LEU A 249 7.53 -13.61 -8.69
CA LEU A 249 8.03 -13.61 -10.08
C LEU A 249 6.97 -13.08 -11.06
N GLY A 250 5.70 -13.47 -10.89
CA GLY A 250 4.60 -12.97 -11.73
C GLY A 250 4.34 -11.46 -11.57
N LEU A 251 4.57 -10.91 -10.37
CA LEU A 251 4.39 -9.49 -10.06
C LEU A 251 5.66 -8.65 -10.20
N GLN A 252 6.79 -9.28 -10.54
CA GLN A 252 8.11 -8.65 -10.56
C GLN A 252 8.13 -7.39 -11.43
N SER A 253 7.59 -7.45 -12.66
CA SER A 253 7.58 -6.31 -13.57
C SER A 253 6.72 -5.15 -13.04
N ILE A 254 5.61 -5.42 -12.34
CA ILE A 254 4.78 -4.36 -11.74
C ILE A 254 5.55 -3.66 -10.62
N ALA A 255 6.22 -4.43 -9.76
CA ALA A 255 7.05 -3.89 -8.68
C ALA A 255 8.23 -3.09 -9.24
N SER A 256 8.92 -3.60 -10.26
CA SER A 256 10.02 -2.92 -10.94
C SER A 256 9.58 -1.56 -11.48
N ASN A 257 8.51 -1.51 -12.27
CA ASN A 257 7.98 -0.25 -12.82
C ASN A 257 7.54 0.75 -11.74
N PHE A 258 6.98 0.27 -10.63
CA PHE A 258 6.60 1.14 -9.52
C PHE A 258 7.84 1.75 -8.84
N ILE A 259 8.83 0.93 -8.53
CA ILE A 259 10.08 1.37 -7.89
C ILE A 259 10.85 2.31 -8.83
N SER A 260 10.96 1.99 -10.12
CA SER A 260 11.59 2.86 -11.12
C SER A 260 10.89 4.22 -11.20
N GLY A 261 9.56 4.25 -11.13
CA GLY A 261 8.81 5.52 -11.08
C GLY A 261 9.18 6.39 -9.87
N ILE A 262 9.34 5.78 -8.69
CA ILE A 262 9.79 6.50 -7.48
C ILE A 262 11.22 7.03 -7.67
N ILE A 263 12.13 6.20 -8.18
CA ILE A 263 13.54 6.58 -8.40
C ILE A 263 13.63 7.80 -9.33
N ILE A 264 12.93 7.77 -10.47
CA ILE A 264 12.91 8.88 -11.44
C ILE A 264 12.47 10.19 -10.77
N LEU A 265 11.42 10.14 -9.96
CA LEU A 265 10.89 11.33 -9.27
C LEU A 265 11.82 11.85 -8.17
N LEU A 266 12.52 10.96 -7.45
CA LEU A 266 13.45 11.35 -6.39
C LEU A 266 14.75 11.92 -6.95
N ASP A 267 15.36 11.24 -7.92
CA ASP A 267 16.63 11.64 -8.52
C ASP A 267 16.46 12.76 -9.54
N LYS A 268 15.22 13.01 -9.99
CA LYS A 268 14.89 13.96 -11.07
C LYS A 268 15.71 13.72 -12.34
N SER A 269 16.04 12.46 -12.63
CA SER A 269 16.80 12.08 -13.82
C SER A 269 16.03 12.35 -15.12
N LEU A 270 14.69 12.35 -15.05
CA LEU A 270 13.78 12.82 -16.08
C LEU A 270 12.71 13.70 -15.45
N THR A 271 12.39 14.81 -16.10
CA THR A 271 11.37 15.76 -15.64
C THR A 271 10.27 15.94 -16.67
N ILE A 272 9.10 16.37 -16.21
CA ILE A 272 7.98 16.70 -17.10
C ILE A 272 8.38 17.89 -17.96
N GLY A 273 8.24 17.75 -19.28
CA GLY A 273 8.68 18.72 -20.27
C GLY A 273 10.01 18.39 -20.94
N ASP A 274 10.74 17.37 -20.47
CA ASP A 274 11.98 16.94 -21.13
C ASP A 274 11.68 16.29 -22.49
N PHE A 275 12.48 16.60 -23.51
CA PHE A 275 12.48 15.87 -24.78
C PHE A 275 13.46 14.70 -24.71
N VAL A 276 12.94 13.50 -24.91
CA VAL A 276 13.70 12.25 -24.72
C VAL A 276 13.62 11.42 -25.97
N GLU A 277 14.74 10.81 -26.34
CA GLU A 277 14.84 9.80 -27.38
C GLU A 277 15.27 8.47 -26.78
N LEU A 278 14.53 7.42 -27.08
CA LEU A 278 14.80 6.05 -26.68
C LEU A 278 15.71 5.36 -27.68
N GLU A 279 16.41 4.30 -27.25
CA GLU A 279 17.30 3.50 -28.09
C GLU A 279 16.66 2.98 -29.39
N ASN A 280 15.35 2.77 -29.41
CA ASN A 280 14.61 2.33 -30.61
C ASN A 280 14.23 3.47 -31.58
N GLY A 281 14.78 4.68 -31.39
CA GLY A 281 14.53 5.87 -32.21
C GLY A 281 13.19 6.55 -31.96
N LYS A 282 12.40 6.09 -30.98
CA LYS A 282 11.17 6.79 -30.58
C LYS A 282 11.53 7.97 -29.68
N SER A 283 11.00 9.14 -29.99
CA SER A 283 11.23 10.36 -29.21
C SER A 283 9.94 11.12 -28.91
N GLY A 284 9.98 11.97 -27.89
CA GLY A 284 8.86 12.83 -27.51
C GLY A 284 9.09 13.56 -26.20
N PHE A 285 8.18 14.48 -25.89
CA PHE A 285 8.19 15.22 -24.63
C PHE A 285 7.55 14.42 -23.51
N VAL A 286 8.20 14.37 -22.34
CA VAL A 286 7.63 13.77 -21.13
C VAL A 286 6.41 14.58 -20.69
N ARG A 287 5.21 14.06 -20.93
CA ARG A 287 3.94 14.73 -20.60
C ARG A 287 3.55 14.52 -19.14
N GLU A 288 3.61 13.27 -18.68
CA GLU A 288 3.30 12.93 -17.29
C GLU A 288 3.89 11.57 -16.88
N PHE A 289 4.12 11.41 -15.57
CA PHE A 289 4.47 10.14 -14.96
C PHE A 289 3.25 9.49 -14.30
N LYS A 290 3.02 8.22 -14.58
CA LYS A 290 2.07 7.35 -13.88
C LYS A 290 2.83 6.33 -13.03
N MET A 291 2.08 5.61 -12.19
CA MET A 291 2.63 4.59 -11.28
C MET A 291 3.47 3.50 -11.98
N ARG A 292 3.20 3.17 -13.25
CA ARG A 292 3.89 2.09 -13.97
C ARG A 292 4.52 2.49 -15.31
N HIS A 293 4.25 3.68 -15.80
CA HIS A 293 4.72 4.16 -17.09
C HIS A 293 4.73 5.69 -17.11
N ALA A 294 5.54 6.27 -17.98
CA ALA A 294 5.43 7.66 -18.38
C ALA A 294 4.74 7.76 -19.74
N ILE A 295 4.22 8.94 -20.05
CA ILE A 295 3.65 9.25 -21.36
C ILE A 295 4.58 10.24 -22.06
N LEU A 296 5.08 9.85 -23.23
CA LEU A 296 5.79 10.75 -24.13
C LEU A 296 4.84 11.24 -25.23
N GLU A 297 4.75 12.54 -25.42
CA GLU A 297 3.97 13.17 -26.49
C GLU A 297 4.89 13.46 -27.68
N THR A 298 4.56 12.87 -28.83
CA THR A 298 5.27 13.11 -30.10
C THR A 298 4.80 14.40 -30.77
N TYR A 299 5.60 14.97 -31.68
CA TYR A 299 5.18 16.11 -32.50
C TYR A 299 3.97 15.82 -33.40
N ASP A 300 3.73 14.54 -33.72
CA ASP A 300 2.54 14.07 -34.44
C ASP A 300 1.26 14.02 -33.56
N GLY A 301 1.34 14.37 -32.28
CA GLY A 301 0.23 14.29 -31.33
C GLY A 301 -0.12 12.87 -30.86
N LYS A 302 0.78 11.90 -31.04
CA LYS A 302 0.63 10.53 -30.52
C LYS A 302 1.24 10.43 -29.12
N ASP A 303 0.55 9.73 -28.22
CA ASP A 303 1.06 9.33 -26.91
C ASP A 303 1.81 7.99 -27.01
N ILE A 304 3.06 7.97 -26.55
CA ILE A 304 3.86 6.76 -26.38
C ILE A 304 3.91 6.43 -24.89
N LEU A 305 3.34 5.29 -24.51
CA LEU A 305 3.39 4.79 -23.14
C LEU A 305 4.68 4.00 -22.93
N VAL A 306 5.58 4.52 -22.09
CA VAL A 306 6.89 3.91 -21.83
C VAL A 306 6.90 3.37 -20.40
N PRO A 307 7.07 2.04 -20.19
CA PRO A 307 7.22 1.48 -18.85
C PRO A 307 8.33 2.19 -18.08
N ASN A 308 8.08 2.53 -16.82
CA ASN A 308 9.04 3.29 -16.00
C ASN A 308 10.41 2.59 -15.90
N GLU A 309 10.40 1.26 -15.85
CA GLU A 309 11.60 0.42 -15.83
C GLU A 309 12.52 0.68 -17.03
N THR A 310 11.95 1.01 -18.19
CA THR A 310 12.72 1.29 -19.42
C THR A 310 13.67 2.47 -19.23
N PHE A 311 13.24 3.53 -18.55
CA PHE A 311 14.05 4.73 -18.33
C PHE A 311 15.26 4.51 -17.38
N ILE A 312 15.22 3.44 -16.60
CA ILE A 312 16.29 3.08 -15.65
C ILE A 312 17.19 1.97 -16.20
N SER A 313 16.61 1.03 -16.94
CA SER A 313 17.30 -0.18 -17.42
C SER A 313 17.91 -0.05 -18.81
N SER A 314 17.44 0.90 -19.63
CA SER A 314 17.85 1.07 -21.02
C SER A 314 18.53 2.42 -21.26
N LEU A 315 19.32 2.51 -22.33
CA LEU A 315 19.92 3.77 -22.76
C LEU A 315 18.86 4.71 -23.34
N LEU A 316 19.01 5.99 -23.05
CA LEU A 316 18.21 7.08 -23.61
C LEU A 316 19.06 8.33 -23.76
N THR A 317 18.64 9.21 -24.66
CA THR A 317 19.17 10.56 -24.79
C THR A 317 18.12 11.52 -24.28
N ASN A 318 18.43 12.25 -23.21
CA ASN A 318 17.61 13.39 -22.77
C ASN A 318 18.23 14.65 -23.37
N TRP A 319 17.54 15.21 -24.36
CA TRP A 319 18.03 16.36 -25.13
C TRP A 319 18.03 17.63 -24.26
N THR A 320 17.02 17.80 -23.40
CA THR A 320 16.74 19.09 -22.74
C THR A 320 17.01 19.11 -21.23
N HIS A 321 17.64 18.07 -20.66
CA HIS A 321 17.74 17.88 -19.21
C HIS A 321 18.33 19.07 -18.44
N LYS A 322 19.52 19.54 -18.85
CA LYS A 322 20.24 20.64 -18.20
C LYS A 322 20.15 21.94 -18.98
N ASP A 323 20.18 21.84 -20.30
CA ASP A 323 20.16 22.97 -21.21
C ASP A 323 19.18 22.65 -22.36
N PRO A 324 18.17 23.48 -22.60
CA PRO A 324 17.27 23.32 -23.72
C PRO A 324 17.92 23.63 -25.07
N LYS A 325 19.12 24.23 -25.12
CA LYS A 325 19.86 24.49 -26.36
C LYS A 325 20.26 23.21 -27.06
N GLN A 326 19.89 23.09 -28.33
CA GLN A 326 20.28 21.99 -29.19
C GLN A 326 21.03 22.50 -30.42
N ARG A 327 21.95 21.68 -30.92
CA ARG A 327 22.70 21.95 -32.15
C ARG A 327 22.13 21.11 -33.29
N TYR A 328 21.85 21.77 -34.41
CA TYR A 328 21.38 21.15 -35.63
C TYR A 328 22.31 21.49 -36.80
N ARG A 329 22.11 20.77 -37.91
CA ARG A 329 22.85 20.93 -39.15
C ARG A 329 21.86 20.94 -40.31
N VAL A 330 22.09 21.86 -41.26
CA VAL A 330 21.38 21.93 -42.54
C VAL A 330 22.39 21.78 -43.67
N ASP A 331 22.14 20.84 -44.57
CA ASP A 331 23.01 20.51 -45.69
C ASP A 331 22.55 21.15 -47.00
N PHE A 332 23.52 21.60 -47.80
CA PHE A 332 23.29 22.14 -49.14
C PHE A 332 24.53 21.92 -50.03
N SER A 333 24.42 22.20 -51.34
CA SER A 333 25.53 22.05 -52.27
C SER A 333 25.67 23.27 -53.18
N VAL A 334 26.91 23.60 -53.54
CA VAL A 334 27.26 24.69 -54.47
C VAL A 334 28.16 24.17 -55.60
N ALA A 335 28.17 24.85 -56.74
CA ALA A 335 29.03 24.47 -57.86
C ALA A 335 30.52 24.62 -57.50
N TYR A 336 31.39 23.81 -58.13
CA TYR A 336 32.85 23.89 -57.92
C TYR A 336 33.47 25.24 -58.29
N ALA A 337 32.80 26.01 -59.15
CA ALA A 337 33.25 27.35 -59.55
C ALA A 337 32.94 28.44 -58.51
N THR A 338 32.20 28.13 -57.43
CA THR A 338 31.81 29.09 -56.40
C THR A 338 33.01 29.56 -55.58
N ASP A 339 33.11 30.86 -55.31
CA ASP A 339 34.02 31.39 -54.27
C ASP A 339 33.48 31.01 -52.89
N VAL A 340 33.91 29.85 -52.40
CA VAL A 340 33.43 29.28 -51.14
C VAL A 340 33.74 30.19 -49.95
N ARG A 341 34.88 30.89 -49.93
CA ARG A 341 35.25 31.74 -48.79
C ARG A 341 34.30 32.93 -48.67
N ALA A 342 33.97 33.56 -49.79
CA ALA A 342 33.01 34.65 -49.81
C ALA A 342 31.59 34.16 -49.45
N MET A 343 31.17 33.03 -50.01
CA MET A 343 29.85 32.44 -49.74
C MET A 343 29.65 32.05 -48.27
N VAL A 344 30.67 31.47 -47.63
CA VAL A 344 30.62 31.11 -46.19
C VAL A 344 30.27 32.33 -45.34
N ALA A 345 30.89 33.49 -45.57
CA ALA A 345 30.59 34.70 -44.80
C ALA A 345 29.15 35.17 -44.99
N ILE A 346 28.66 35.16 -46.23
CA ILE A 346 27.30 35.57 -46.60
C ILE A 346 26.25 34.65 -45.97
N ILE A 347 26.45 33.33 -46.04
CA ILE A 347 25.52 32.34 -45.49
C ILE A 347 25.47 32.42 -43.96
N LYS A 348 26.63 32.60 -43.30
CA LYS A 348 26.68 32.79 -41.84
C LYS A 348 25.87 34.02 -41.40
N GLU A 349 26.00 35.13 -42.13
CA GLU A 349 25.24 36.34 -41.85
C GLU A 349 23.73 36.14 -42.07
N ALA A 350 23.33 35.50 -43.17
CA ALA A 350 21.92 35.25 -43.48
C ALA A 350 21.25 34.32 -42.44
N VAL A 351 21.92 33.23 -42.06
CA VAL A 351 21.40 32.29 -41.04
C VAL A 351 21.34 32.94 -39.65
N ALA A 352 22.31 33.79 -39.32
CA ALA A 352 22.33 34.52 -38.04
C ALA A 352 21.14 35.49 -37.86
N GLN A 353 20.44 35.87 -38.93
CA GLN A 353 19.26 36.73 -38.86
C GLN A 353 17.98 35.98 -38.44
N HIS A 354 17.98 34.64 -38.46
CA HIS A 354 16.80 33.87 -38.08
C HIS A 354 16.51 34.01 -36.57
N PRO A 355 15.30 34.41 -36.14
CA PRO A 355 15.01 34.74 -34.74
C PRO A 355 15.25 33.63 -33.72
N GLN A 356 15.20 32.36 -34.16
CA GLN A 356 15.40 31.19 -33.29
C GLN A 356 16.82 30.65 -33.30
N VAL A 357 17.68 31.13 -34.19
CA VAL A 357 19.11 30.77 -34.21
C VAL A 357 19.82 31.61 -33.18
N ILE A 358 20.61 30.96 -32.32
CA ILE A 358 21.45 31.62 -31.33
C ILE A 358 22.63 32.23 -32.07
N SER A 359 22.67 33.56 -32.12
CA SER A 359 23.66 34.33 -32.86
C SER A 359 23.95 35.64 -32.13
N GLY A 360 24.99 36.37 -32.57
CA GLY A 360 25.37 37.66 -32.00
C GLY A 360 26.82 37.74 -31.52
N PRO A 361 27.38 38.96 -31.38
CA PRO A 361 28.76 39.16 -30.95
C PRO A 361 29.02 38.76 -29.49
N GLU A 362 27.99 38.67 -28.66
CA GLU A 362 28.02 38.26 -27.25
C GLU A 362 27.98 36.74 -27.02
N ILE A 363 27.57 35.96 -28.03
CA ILE A 363 27.49 34.50 -27.96
C ILE A 363 28.89 33.89 -28.12
N PRO A 364 29.27 32.82 -27.40
CA PRO A 364 30.55 32.12 -27.62
C PRO A 364 30.74 31.69 -29.07
N PHE A 365 31.98 31.66 -29.56
CA PHE A 365 32.24 31.38 -30.98
C PHE A 365 31.70 30.01 -31.41
N GLU A 366 31.86 29.00 -30.54
CA GLU A 366 31.38 27.63 -30.70
C GLU A 366 29.84 27.46 -30.68
N GLU A 367 29.10 28.50 -30.28
CA GLU A 367 27.63 28.50 -30.26
C GLU A 367 27.00 29.31 -31.40
N ARG A 368 27.81 30.03 -32.18
CA ARG A 368 27.35 30.81 -33.33
C ARG A 368 27.11 29.90 -34.53
N PRO A 369 26.23 30.28 -35.47
CA PRO A 369 26.10 29.54 -36.71
C PRO A 369 27.41 29.55 -37.50
N ASP A 370 27.82 28.38 -37.97
CA ASP A 370 29.01 28.24 -38.80
C ASP A 370 28.71 27.49 -40.09
N CYS A 371 29.37 27.90 -41.18
CA CYS A 371 29.20 27.34 -42.51
C CYS A 371 30.52 26.71 -42.95
N GLU A 372 30.47 25.42 -43.25
CA GLU A 372 31.65 24.59 -43.48
C GLU A 372 31.50 23.72 -44.72
N ILE A 373 32.64 23.31 -45.28
CA ILE A 373 32.68 22.27 -46.32
C ILE A 373 32.53 20.92 -45.61
N ASP A 374 31.50 20.15 -45.97
CA ASP A 374 31.37 18.77 -45.53
C ASP A 374 32.29 17.84 -46.33
N SER A 375 32.16 17.91 -47.65
CA SER A 375 32.82 16.99 -48.58
C SER A 375 32.83 17.53 -50.02
N PHE A 376 33.63 16.92 -50.88
CA PHE A 376 33.63 17.20 -52.32
C PHE A 376 32.81 16.11 -53.02
N GLY A 377 31.65 16.47 -53.58
CA GLY A 377 30.72 15.54 -54.24
C GLY A 377 30.83 15.56 -55.76
N ASP A 378 30.25 14.56 -56.43
CA ASP A 378 30.41 14.34 -57.88
C ASP A 378 30.06 15.55 -58.76
N ASN A 379 29.14 16.41 -58.32
CA ASN A 379 28.60 17.51 -59.10
C ASN A 379 28.91 18.89 -58.50
N GLY A 380 29.47 18.95 -57.29
CA GLY A 380 29.68 20.19 -56.56
C GLY A 380 30.27 19.98 -55.16
N ILE A 381 30.42 21.07 -54.43
CA ILE A 381 30.95 21.07 -53.06
C ILE A 381 29.77 20.93 -52.11
N ASN A 382 29.80 19.91 -51.25
CA ASN A 382 28.80 19.72 -50.20
C ASN A 382 29.17 20.61 -49.03
N MET A 383 28.21 21.42 -48.63
CA MET A 383 28.32 22.41 -47.59
C MET A 383 27.30 22.10 -46.50
N PHE A 384 27.57 22.56 -45.29
CA PHE A 384 26.58 22.56 -44.24
C PHE A 384 26.66 23.84 -43.42
N VAL A 385 25.53 24.20 -42.82
CA VAL A 385 25.49 25.17 -41.74
C VAL A 385 25.09 24.44 -40.48
N GLU A 386 25.93 24.52 -39.44
CA GLU A 386 25.53 24.14 -38.09
C GLU A 386 25.08 25.36 -37.31
N PHE A 387 24.09 25.18 -36.45
CA PHE A 387 23.52 26.26 -35.66
C PHE A 387 22.95 25.74 -34.34
N TRP A 388 23.01 26.58 -33.31
CA TRP A 388 22.34 26.32 -32.05
C TRP A 388 20.99 27.02 -32.02
N MET A 389 20.00 26.40 -31.38
CA MET A 389 18.69 26.99 -31.13
C MET A 389 18.12 26.51 -29.80
N GLN A 390 17.13 27.23 -29.29
CA GLN A 390 16.39 26.80 -28.10
C GLN A 390 15.31 25.78 -28.46
N GLY A 391 15.36 24.60 -27.83
CA GLY A 391 14.37 23.53 -28.00
C GLY A 391 14.63 22.62 -29.19
N ILE A 392 13.58 21.90 -29.62
CA ILE A 392 13.68 20.90 -30.70
C ILE A 392 13.23 21.48 -32.03
N ASP A 393 13.97 21.20 -33.11
CA ASP A 393 13.71 21.66 -34.49
C ASP A 393 12.53 20.90 -35.13
N ASP A 394 11.31 21.12 -34.62
CA ASP A 394 10.09 20.52 -35.16
C ASP A 394 8.84 21.34 -34.77
N GLY A 395 7.74 21.14 -35.50
CA GLY A 395 6.43 21.73 -35.26
C GLY A 395 6.44 23.27 -35.27
N LYS A 396 6.37 23.87 -34.08
CA LYS A 396 6.41 25.35 -33.91
C LYS A 396 7.81 25.93 -34.14
N ASN A 397 8.84 25.09 -34.04
CA ASN A 397 10.24 25.44 -34.09
C ASN A 397 10.89 24.91 -35.38
N ARG A 398 10.26 25.12 -36.54
CA ARG A 398 10.64 24.55 -37.85
C ARG A 398 11.89 25.18 -38.49
N VAL A 399 12.92 25.46 -37.69
CA VAL A 399 14.07 26.29 -38.03
C VAL A 399 14.85 25.71 -39.22
N GLY A 400 15.14 24.40 -39.25
CA GLY A 400 15.91 23.80 -40.34
C GLY A 400 15.26 24.02 -41.72
N GLY A 401 13.94 23.92 -41.79
CA GLY A 401 13.17 24.20 -43.01
C GLY A 401 13.22 25.66 -43.42
N ASP A 402 13.09 26.58 -42.47
CA ASP A 402 13.18 28.02 -42.72
C ASP A 402 14.60 28.44 -43.16
N LEU A 403 15.63 27.83 -42.56
CA LEU A 403 17.03 28.07 -42.94
C LEU A 403 17.35 27.56 -44.35
N LEU A 404 16.80 26.42 -44.78
CA LEU A 404 16.95 25.96 -46.17
C LEU A 404 16.40 26.97 -47.18
N LEU A 405 15.27 27.62 -46.86
CA LEU A 405 14.71 28.69 -47.70
C LEU A 405 15.61 29.93 -47.70
N ILE A 406 16.08 30.36 -46.53
CA ILE A 406 17.01 31.50 -46.40
C ILE A 406 18.28 31.25 -47.21
N ILE A 407 18.86 30.05 -47.12
CA ILE A 407 20.05 29.65 -47.87
C ILE A 407 19.75 29.71 -49.37
N LEU A 408 18.64 29.12 -49.83
CA LEU A 408 18.25 29.14 -51.24
C LEU A 408 18.10 30.56 -51.80
N GLU A 409 17.44 31.45 -51.06
CA GLU A 409 17.24 32.86 -51.45
C GLU A 409 18.56 33.62 -51.46
N THR A 410 19.41 33.38 -50.46
CA THR A 410 20.73 34.02 -50.32
C THR A 410 21.67 33.62 -51.46
N LEU A 411 21.71 32.33 -51.81
CA LEU A 411 22.51 31.83 -52.93
C LEU A 411 22.05 32.47 -54.25
N LYS A 412 20.73 32.57 -54.48
CA LYS A 412 20.16 33.22 -55.67
C LYS A 412 20.48 34.71 -55.72
N ALA A 413 20.40 35.43 -54.60
CA ALA A 413 20.66 36.87 -54.55
C ALA A 413 22.12 37.24 -54.86
N HIS A 414 23.05 36.29 -54.70
CA HIS A 414 24.48 36.47 -54.95
C HIS A 414 24.97 35.72 -56.20
N ASP A 415 24.05 35.26 -57.07
CA ASP A 415 24.34 34.53 -58.30
C ASP A 415 25.19 33.25 -58.08
N ILE A 416 25.03 32.60 -56.93
CA ILE A 416 25.74 31.37 -56.60
C ILE A 416 24.95 30.17 -57.15
N ALA A 417 25.55 29.46 -58.10
CA ALA A 417 24.92 28.33 -58.76
C ALA A 417 24.79 27.09 -57.84
N ILE A 418 23.58 26.56 -57.76
CA ILE A 418 23.30 25.24 -57.20
C ILE A 418 23.59 24.21 -58.30
N PRO A 419 24.43 23.19 -58.04
CA PRO A 419 24.88 22.27 -59.08
C PRO A 419 23.75 21.33 -59.51
N PHE A 420 23.49 21.29 -60.80
CA PHE A 420 22.78 20.16 -61.42
C PHE A 420 23.75 19.00 -61.65
N PRO A 421 23.26 17.75 -61.79
CA PRO A 421 24.09 16.63 -62.21
C PRO A 421 24.92 16.96 -63.46
N GLN A 422 26.25 16.94 -63.32
CA GLN A 422 27.21 17.22 -64.39
C GLN A 422 27.69 15.90 -65.01
N ARG A 423 27.92 15.91 -66.33
CA ARG A 423 28.54 14.78 -67.03
C ARG A 423 29.52 15.30 -68.05
N GLU A 424 30.76 14.84 -67.96
CA GLU A 424 31.72 15.02 -69.04
C GLU A 424 31.51 13.91 -70.08
N VAL A 425 31.14 14.29 -71.30
CA VAL A 425 30.91 13.34 -72.40
C VAL A 425 31.98 13.54 -73.45
N ARG A 426 32.84 12.52 -73.62
CA ARG A 426 33.79 12.47 -74.73
C ARG A 426 33.19 11.70 -75.90
N VAL A 427 32.93 12.39 -77.01
CA VAL A 427 32.48 11.76 -78.26
C VAL A 427 33.69 11.18 -79.00
N LEU A 428 33.71 9.85 -79.19
CA LEU A 428 34.87 9.14 -79.76
C LEU A 428 34.85 9.02 -81.30
N ASN A 429 33.70 9.24 -81.95
CA ASN A 429 33.54 9.15 -83.41
C ASN A 429 32.77 10.35 -83.98
N GLU A 430 33.46 11.28 -84.64
CA GLU A 430 32.85 12.46 -85.29
C GLU A 430 31.98 12.10 -86.51
N GLY A 431 32.20 10.93 -87.14
CA GLY A 431 31.51 10.52 -88.36
C GLY A 431 30.01 10.23 -88.22
N PHE A 432 29.48 10.11 -87.00
CA PHE A 432 28.07 9.81 -86.75
C PHE A 432 27.16 11.05 -86.85
N VAL A 433 27.71 12.26 -86.69
CA VAL A 433 26.93 13.52 -86.64
C VAL A 433 26.61 14.07 -88.05
N SER A 434 27.26 13.55 -89.10
CA SER A 434 27.11 14.05 -90.48
C SER A 434 25.94 13.44 -91.29
N LYS A 435 25.04 12.65 -90.66
CA LYS A 435 23.96 11.92 -91.36
C LYS A 435 22.55 12.13 -90.76
N ILE A 436 22.30 13.26 -90.10
CA ILE A 436 20.94 13.68 -89.71
C ILE A 436 20.57 14.93 -90.49
#